data_AF-A0AA37XFJ5-F1
#
_entry.id   AF-A0AA37XFJ5-F1
#
_cell.length_a   1.000
_cell.length_b   1.000
_cell.length_c   1.000
_cell.angle_alpha   90.00
_cell.angle_beta   90.00
_cell.angle_gamma   90.00
#
_symmetry.space_group_name_H-M   'P 1'
#
loop_
_entity.id
_entity.type
_entity.pdbx_description
1 polymer ?
#
loop_
_entity_poly.entity_id
_entity_poly.type
_entity_poly.pdbx_seq_one_letter_code
_entity_poly.pdbx_strand_id
1 'polypeptide(L)'
;MFRPVLGVGGDDAAPVAVDLEPGRPWLVCGPPESGRSTVLAAVAAQATGPVLRVGADEAPPSSASLAGLAAGTLVLVDDAEQLDAATAEALVAVLAQHRGVVATSTAAVQTAYRGVLATVAQARTVVALGGALPPHCAHARPACDPAGGAGRAVVVIGTAASALQVAHP
;
A
#
# COMPACT_ATOMS: atom_id res chain seq x y z
N MET A 1 -12.19 6.24 12.29
CA MET A 1 -11.01 5.37 12.13
C MET A 1 -11.36 4.30 11.12
N PHE A 2 -10.55 4.07 10.08
CA PHE A 2 -10.80 3.03 9.08
C PHE A 2 -9.70 1.99 9.20
N ARG A 3 -10.08 0.73 9.40
CA ARG A 3 -9.17 -0.34 9.77
C ARG A 3 -9.48 -1.61 8.96
N PRO A 4 -9.10 -1.66 7.67
CA PRO A 4 -9.43 -2.79 6.83
C PRO A 4 -8.72 -4.06 7.32
N VAL A 5 -9.43 -5.18 7.24
CA VAL A 5 -8.89 -6.52 7.45
C VAL A 5 -8.14 -6.93 6.19
N LEU A 6 -6.85 -7.19 6.29
CA LEU A 6 -6.02 -7.57 5.14
C LEU A 6 -6.06 -9.07 4.86
N GLY A 7 -6.37 -9.88 5.86
CA GLY A 7 -6.40 -11.34 5.77
C GLY A 7 -6.17 -11.98 7.13
N VAL A 8 -5.51 -13.13 7.15
CA VAL A 8 -5.26 -13.92 8.37
C VAL A 8 -3.79 -14.14 8.61
N GLY A 9 -3.35 -14.19 9.87
CA GLY A 9 -1.94 -14.27 10.21
C GLY A 9 -1.68 -14.85 11.59
N GLY A 10 -0.40 -15.10 11.87
CA GLY A 10 0.07 -15.74 13.10
C GLY A 10 -0.33 -17.21 13.22
N ASP A 11 0.05 -17.82 14.34
CA ASP A 11 -0.18 -19.24 14.61
C ASP A 11 -1.68 -19.58 14.77
N ASP A 12 -2.48 -18.60 15.21
CA ASP A 12 -3.92 -18.77 15.45
C ASP A 12 -4.78 -18.47 14.20
N ALA A 13 -4.16 -18.15 13.05
CA ALA A 13 -4.85 -17.69 11.84
C ALA A 13 -5.87 -16.56 12.11
N ALA A 14 -5.54 -15.66 13.04
CA ALA A 14 -6.41 -14.58 13.45
C ALA A 14 -6.51 -13.48 12.37
N PRO A 15 -7.64 -12.76 12.26
CA PRO A 15 -7.77 -11.63 11.35
C PRO A 15 -6.71 -10.55 11.63
N VAL A 16 -5.99 -10.13 10.60
CA VAL A 16 -5.01 -9.05 10.67
C VAL A 16 -5.63 -7.78 10.10
N ALA A 17 -5.89 -6.82 10.98
CA ALA A 17 -6.46 -5.52 10.62
C ALA A 17 -5.52 -4.38 11.01
N VAL A 18 -5.37 -3.40 10.12
CA VAL A 18 -4.36 -2.34 10.25
C VAL A 18 -5.03 -0.98 10.11
N ASP A 19 -4.59 0.00 10.90
CA ASP A 19 -5.18 1.34 10.88
C ASP A 19 -4.69 2.17 9.70
N LEU A 20 -5.64 2.70 8.93
CA LEU A 20 -5.37 3.57 7.81
C LEU A 20 -5.78 5.01 8.17
N GLU A 21 -4.79 5.80 8.54
CA GLU A 21 -4.95 7.18 8.98
C GLU A 21 -4.71 8.17 7.82
N PRO A 22 -5.48 9.26 7.72
CA PRO A 22 -5.17 10.35 6.79
C PRO A 22 -3.75 10.90 7.02
N GLY A 23 -3.02 11.23 5.96
CA GLY A 23 -1.66 11.76 6.07
C GLY A 23 -0.59 10.71 6.39
N ARG A 24 -0.97 9.44 6.55
CA ARG A 24 -0.08 8.32 6.87
C ARG A 24 -0.34 7.15 5.91
N PRO A 25 -0.02 7.34 4.62
CA PRO A 25 -0.25 6.31 3.63
C PRO A 25 0.54 5.04 3.93
N TRP A 26 -0.02 3.91 3.54
CA TRP A 26 0.67 2.62 3.57
C TRP A 26 1.48 2.42 2.30
N LEU A 27 2.58 1.68 2.43
CA LEU A 27 3.31 1.12 1.31
C LEU A 27 2.93 -0.36 1.14
N VAL A 28 2.55 -0.76 -0.06
CA VAL A 28 2.43 -2.16 -0.48
C VAL A 28 3.53 -2.42 -1.50
N CYS A 29 4.41 -3.37 -1.23
CA CYS A 29 5.49 -3.69 -2.16
C CYS A 29 5.68 -5.19 -2.35
N GLY A 30 6.09 -5.58 -3.55
CA GLY A 30 6.34 -6.98 -3.87
C GLY A 30 6.80 -7.16 -5.31
N PRO A 31 7.24 -8.36 -5.69
CA PRO A 31 7.54 -8.71 -7.07
C PRO A 31 6.26 -8.70 -7.94
N PRO A 32 6.38 -8.76 -9.27
CA PRO A 32 5.24 -9.00 -10.16
C PRO A 32 4.41 -10.21 -9.70
N GLU A 33 3.09 -10.17 -9.93
CA GLU A 33 2.15 -11.26 -9.61
C GLU A 33 2.04 -11.65 -8.12
N SER A 34 2.65 -10.86 -7.22
CA SER A 34 2.65 -11.14 -5.79
C SER A 34 1.30 -10.88 -5.08
N GLY A 35 0.35 -10.23 -5.76
CA GLY A 35 -0.96 -9.86 -5.21
C GLY A 35 -1.05 -8.40 -4.73
N ARG A 36 -0.21 -7.48 -5.24
CA ARG A 36 -0.28 -6.03 -4.92
C ARG A 36 -1.68 -5.46 -5.16
N SER A 37 -2.22 -5.67 -6.37
CA SER A 37 -3.57 -5.23 -6.72
C SER A 37 -4.66 -5.95 -5.90
N THR A 38 -4.41 -7.18 -5.46
CA THR A 38 -5.30 -7.92 -4.54
C THR A 38 -5.39 -7.23 -3.18
N VAL A 39 -4.27 -6.75 -2.63
CA VAL A 39 -4.28 -5.95 -1.38
C VAL A 39 -5.12 -4.68 -1.57
N LEU A 40 -4.92 -3.96 -2.67
CA LEU A 40 -5.70 -2.75 -2.96
C LEU A 40 -7.20 -3.07 -3.08
N ALA A 41 -7.56 -4.14 -3.79
CA ALA A 41 -8.94 -4.58 -3.95
C ALA A 41 -9.57 -5.00 -2.61
N ALA A 42 -8.83 -5.72 -1.75
CA ALA A 42 -9.29 -6.11 -0.41
C ALA A 42 -9.56 -4.88 0.49
N VAL A 43 -8.72 -3.85 0.40
CA VAL A 43 -8.93 -2.58 1.11
C VAL A 43 -10.12 -1.82 0.53
N ALA A 44 -10.24 -1.75 -0.81
CA ALA A 44 -11.35 -1.08 -1.50
C ALA A 44 -12.71 -1.68 -1.14
N ALA A 45 -12.80 -3.01 -1.10
CA ALA A 45 -14.04 -3.74 -0.80
C ALA A 45 -14.62 -3.43 0.59
N GLN A 46 -13.79 -2.91 1.51
CA GLN A 46 -14.18 -2.55 2.87
C GLN A 46 -14.46 -1.05 3.03
N ALA A 47 -14.22 -0.24 2.00
CA ALA A 47 -14.45 1.19 2.06
C ALA A 47 -15.95 1.50 2.10
N THR A 48 -16.37 2.33 3.06
CA THR A 48 -17.77 2.80 3.18
C THR A 48 -18.00 4.16 2.52
N GLY A 49 -16.95 4.76 1.94
CA GLY A 49 -16.96 6.10 1.37
C GLY A 49 -16.36 6.13 -0.03
N PRO A 50 -16.14 7.32 -0.60
CA PRO A 50 -15.59 7.44 -1.94
C PRO A 50 -14.18 6.84 -2.02
N VAL A 51 -13.92 6.11 -3.12
CA VAL A 51 -12.63 5.51 -3.44
C VAL A 51 -12.14 6.10 -4.75
N LEU A 52 -10.93 6.63 -4.75
CA LEU A 52 -10.19 7.01 -5.95
C LEU A 52 -9.13 5.93 -6.20
N ARG A 53 -9.17 5.32 -7.39
CA ARG A 53 -8.06 4.49 -7.90
C ARG A 53 -7.23 5.33 -8.86
N VAL A 54 -5.92 5.11 -8.82
CA VAL A 54 -4.94 5.75 -9.70
C VAL A 54 -3.94 4.69 -10.10
N GLY A 55 -3.73 4.47 -11.38
CA GLY A 55 -2.74 3.54 -11.91
C GLY A 55 -2.41 3.87 -13.36
N ALA A 56 -1.40 3.23 -13.93
CA ALA A 56 -0.96 3.51 -15.30
C ALA A 56 -1.98 3.12 -16.38
N ASP A 57 -2.80 2.11 -16.11
CA ASP A 57 -3.85 1.66 -17.02
C ASP A 57 -5.12 2.54 -16.97
N GLU A 58 -5.19 3.47 -16.01
CA GLU A 58 -6.30 4.40 -15.85
C GLU A 58 -5.93 5.77 -16.45
N ALA A 59 -6.92 6.48 -17.00
CA ALA A 59 -6.70 7.84 -17.46
C ALA A 59 -6.24 8.70 -16.26
N PRO A 60 -5.09 9.38 -16.36
CA PRO A 60 -4.53 10.08 -15.21
C PRO A 60 -5.52 11.14 -14.72
N PRO A 61 -5.81 11.21 -13.41
CA PRO A 61 -6.71 12.20 -12.88
C PRO A 61 -6.09 13.59 -13.08
N SER A 62 -6.90 14.54 -13.56
CA SER A 62 -6.42 15.92 -13.68
C SER A 62 -6.07 16.49 -12.30
N SER A 63 -5.11 17.41 -12.22
CA SER A 63 -4.76 18.06 -10.96
C SER A 63 -5.97 18.76 -10.30
N ALA A 64 -6.90 19.29 -11.10
CA ALA A 64 -8.14 19.87 -10.61
C ALA A 64 -9.06 18.82 -9.98
N SER A 65 -9.14 17.62 -10.56
CA SER A 65 -9.89 16.48 -10.00
C SER A 65 -9.33 16.06 -8.65
N LEU A 66 -8.00 16.00 -8.53
CA LEU A 66 -7.30 15.64 -7.30
C LEU A 66 -7.49 16.69 -6.19
N ALA A 67 -7.50 17.98 -6.54
CA ALA A 67 -7.73 19.06 -5.59
C ALA A 67 -9.18 19.12 -5.07
N GLY A 68 -10.14 18.59 -5.84
CA GLY A 68 -11.56 18.59 -5.50
C GLY A 68 -12.07 17.34 -4.77
N LEU A 69 -11.17 16.47 -4.29
CA LEU A 69 -11.58 15.22 -3.66
C LEU A 69 -12.38 15.47 -2.37
N ALA A 70 -13.46 14.72 -2.23
CA ALA A 70 -14.29 14.79 -1.03
C ALA A 70 -13.50 14.35 0.21
N ALA A 71 -13.74 15.01 1.35
CA ALA A 71 -13.12 14.64 2.61
C ALA A 71 -13.38 13.17 2.94
N GLY A 72 -12.36 12.46 3.43
CA GLY A 72 -12.46 11.04 3.74
C GLY A 72 -12.38 10.09 2.54
N THR A 73 -12.13 10.59 1.32
CA THR A 73 -11.80 9.75 0.16
C THR A 73 -10.61 8.84 0.47
N LEU A 74 -10.75 7.56 0.13
CA LEU A 74 -9.66 6.58 0.13
C LEU A 74 -8.95 6.63 -1.23
N VAL A 75 -7.64 6.83 -1.21
CA VAL A 75 -6.81 6.89 -2.40
C VAL A 75 -5.99 5.61 -2.52
N LEU A 76 -6.17 4.89 -3.61
CA LEU A 76 -5.49 3.65 -3.93
C LEU A 76 -4.63 3.88 -5.17
N VAL A 77 -3.33 3.81 -5.00
CA VAL A 77 -2.37 3.98 -6.09
C VAL A 77 -1.81 2.61 -6.44
N ASP A 78 -2.08 2.13 -7.64
CA ASP A 78 -1.49 0.91 -8.18
C ASP A 78 -0.33 1.23 -9.11
N ASP A 79 0.66 0.34 -9.15
CA ASP A 79 1.89 0.47 -9.95
C ASP A 79 2.48 1.89 -9.96
N ALA A 80 2.69 2.46 -8.78
CA ALA A 80 3.07 3.86 -8.60
C ALA A 80 4.37 4.26 -9.33
N GLU A 81 5.24 3.30 -9.66
CA GLU A 81 6.44 3.49 -10.46
C GLU A 81 6.19 3.83 -11.94
N GLN A 82 4.98 3.56 -12.43
CA GLN A 82 4.57 3.81 -13.81
C GLN A 82 3.88 5.17 -13.99
N LEU A 83 3.61 5.89 -12.91
CA LEU A 83 2.98 7.20 -12.98
C LEU A 83 3.89 8.24 -13.62
N ASP A 84 3.30 9.16 -14.37
CA ASP A 84 4.02 10.34 -14.81
C ASP A 84 4.39 11.24 -13.62
N ALA A 85 5.40 12.09 -13.80
CA ALA A 85 5.92 12.93 -12.73
C ALA A 85 4.89 13.92 -12.19
N ALA A 86 4.00 14.47 -13.02
CA ALA A 86 3.02 15.45 -12.58
C ALA A 86 1.95 14.80 -11.69
N THR A 87 1.47 13.62 -12.07
CA THR A 87 0.54 12.82 -11.27
C THR A 87 1.20 12.36 -9.96
N ALA A 88 2.43 11.85 -10.03
CA ALA A 88 3.17 11.41 -8.84
C ALA A 88 3.41 12.54 -7.83
N GLU A 89 3.68 13.76 -8.28
CA GLU A 89 3.84 14.93 -7.41
C GLU A 89 2.50 15.42 -6.85
N ALA A 90 1.44 15.46 -7.66
CA ALA A 90 0.10 15.86 -7.20
C ALA A 90 -0.44 14.93 -6.10
N LEU A 91 -0.14 13.63 -6.18
CA LEU A 91 -0.54 12.65 -5.16
C LEU A 91 0.10 12.90 -3.79
N VAL A 92 1.26 13.55 -3.71
CA VAL A 92 1.90 13.89 -2.42
C VAL A 92 0.97 14.78 -1.59
N ALA A 93 0.42 15.83 -2.20
CA ALA A 93 -0.49 16.75 -1.54
C ALA A 93 -1.81 16.07 -1.13
N VAL A 94 -2.33 15.18 -1.98
CA VAL A 94 -3.55 14.42 -1.70
C VAL A 94 -3.33 13.46 -0.53
N LEU A 95 -2.25 12.68 -0.53
CA LEU A 95 -1.98 11.70 0.52
C LEU A 95 -1.66 12.33 1.88
N ALA A 96 -1.26 13.61 1.91
CA ALA A 96 -1.11 14.36 3.15
C ALA A 96 -2.45 14.63 3.86
N GLN A 97 -3.57 14.61 3.13
CA GLN A 97 -4.90 14.94 3.64
C GLN A 97 -5.86 13.75 3.68
N HIS A 98 -5.58 12.72 2.88
CA HIS A 98 -6.45 11.57 2.67
C HIS A 98 -5.82 10.27 3.17
N ARG A 99 -6.66 9.24 3.29
CA ARG A 99 -6.21 7.86 3.54
C ARG A 99 -5.64 7.30 2.25
N GLY A 100 -4.47 6.68 2.32
CA GLY A 100 -3.73 6.26 1.13
C GLY A 100 -3.13 4.86 1.21
N VAL A 101 -3.24 4.09 0.16
CA VAL A 101 -2.44 2.87 -0.03
C VAL A 101 -1.71 2.99 -1.35
N VAL A 102 -0.39 2.86 -1.33
CA VAL A 102 0.47 2.98 -2.51
C VAL A 102 1.14 1.64 -2.77
N ALA A 103 0.80 1.02 -3.90
CA ALA A 103 1.37 -0.22 -4.35
C ALA A 103 2.45 0.02 -5.41
N THR A 104 3.57 -0.71 -5.28
CA THR A 104 4.71 -0.57 -6.19
C THR A 104 5.63 -1.79 -6.15
N SER A 105 6.57 -1.90 -7.08
CA SER A 105 7.66 -2.87 -6.99
C SER A 105 8.68 -2.52 -5.89
N THR A 106 9.24 -3.54 -5.26
CA THR A 106 10.31 -3.36 -4.26
C THR A 106 11.54 -2.66 -4.85
N ALA A 107 11.83 -2.86 -6.14
CA ALA A 107 12.90 -2.17 -6.84
C ALA A 107 12.65 -0.66 -6.95
N ALA A 108 11.42 -0.25 -7.27
CA ALA A 108 11.07 1.16 -7.40
C ALA A 108 11.17 1.93 -6.08
N VAL A 109 10.84 1.29 -4.95
CA VAL A 109 11.03 1.89 -3.61
C VAL A 109 12.48 2.30 -3.35
N GLN A 110 13.45 1.58 -3.93
CA GLN A 110 14.88 1.84 -3.72
C GLN A 110 15.44 2.92 -4.64
N THR A 111 14.78 3.20 -5.76
CA THR A 111 15.30 4.10 -6.81
C THR A 111 14.51 5.39 -6.93
N ALA A 112 13.34 5.50 -6.28
CA ALA A 112 12.51 6.69 -6.32
C ALA A 112 12.98 7.76 -5.32
N TYR A 113 13.33 8.94 -5.83
CA TYR A 113 13.79 10.09 -5.03
C TYR A 113 12.82 11.28 -5.04
N ARG A 114 11.67 11.15 -5.70
CA ARG A 114 10.64 12.21 -5.84
C ARG A 114 9.21 11.64 -5.86
N GLY A 115 8.23 12.54 -5.77
CA GLY A 115 6.81 12.22 -5.83
C GLY A 115 6.30 11.30 -4.72
N VAL A 116 5.18 10.62 -5.03
CA VAL A 116 4.48 9.73 -4.10
C VAL A 116 5.37 8.61 -3.56
N LEU A 117 6.23 8.01 -4.38
CA LEU A 117 7.10 6.91 -3.96
C LEU A 117 8.12 7.33 -2.92
N ALA A 118 8.77 8.49 -3.09
CA ALA A 118 9.70 9.01 -2.08
C ALA A 118 8.99 9.31 -0.74
N THR A 119 7.72 9.72 -0.81
CA THR A 119 6.88 9.98 0.38
C THR A 119 6.57 8.69 1.15
N VAL A 120 6.29 7.59 0.45
CA VAL A 120 5.93 6.30 1.08
C VAL A 120 7.12 5.36 1.30
N ALA A 121 8.32 5.70 0.80
CA ALA A 121 9.51 4.86 0.92
C ALA A 121 9.95 4.58 2.36
N GLN A 122 9.49 5.38 3.33
CA GLN A 122 9.66 5.16 4.77
C GLN A 122 8.31 5.16 5.51
N ALA A 123 7.25 4.69 4.84
CA ALA A 123 5.94 4.57 5.47
C ALA A 123 6.05 3.74 6.76
N ARG A 124 5.38 4.20 7.82
CA ARG A 124 5.34 3.48 9.10
C ARG A 124 4.64 2.12 8.97
N THR A 125 3.72 2.01 8.03
CA THR A 125 2.98 0.78 7.72
C THR A 125 3.39 0.29 6.34
N VAL A 126 3.92 -0.94 6.30
CA VAL A 126 4.36 -1.60 5.06
C VAL A 126 3.73 -2.98 4.97
N VAL A 127 3.19 -3.32 3.80
CA VAL A 127 2.76 -4.67 3.43
C VAL A 127 3.73 -5.19 2.37
N ALA A 128 4.66 -6.05 2.79
CA ALA A 128 5.66 -6.63 1.91
C ALA A 128 5.24 -8.03 1.46
N LEU A 129 4.96 -8.18 0.18
CA LEU A 129 4.50 -9.42 -0.45
C LEU A 129 5.68 -10.25 -0.95
N GLY A 130 5.53 -11.57 -0.95
CA GLY A 130 6.50 -12.52 -1.49
C GLY A 130 7.89 -12.44 -0.82
N GLY A 131 7.95 -11.96 0.44
CA GLY A 131 9.21 -11.81 1.19
C GLY A 131 10.08 -10.63 0.76
N ALA A 132 9.62 -9.78 -0.17
CA ALA A 132 10.40 -8.67 -0.71
C ALA A 132 10.31 -7.41 0.16
N LEU A 133 11.01 -7.45 1.30
CA LEU A 133 11.08 -6.35 2.26
C LEU A 133 11.90 -5.16 1.72
N PRO A 134 11.42 -3.91 1.89
CA PRO A 134 12.24 -2.74 1.64
C PRO A 134 13.36 -2.63 2.71
N PRO A 135 14.48 -1.94 2.43
CA PRO A 135 15.66 -1.94 3.31
C PRO A 135 15.37 -1.53 4.76
N HIS A 136 14.51 -0.54 4.97
CA HIS A 136 14.15 -0.05 6.31
C HIS A 136 13.31 -1.06 7.13
N CYS A 137 12.73 -2.06 6.47
CA CYS A 137 11.99 -3.16 7.10
C CYS A 137 12.81 -4.44 7.24
N ALA A 138 14.13 -4.42 7.04
CA ALA A 138 14.97 -5.63 7.11
C ALA A 138 14.85 -6.40 8.44
N HIS A 139 14.53 -5.70 9.54
CA HIS A 139 14.28 -6.29 10.85
C HIS A 139 13.08 -7.26 10.88
N ALA A 140 12.15 -7.12 9.94
CA ALA A 140 10.95 -7.95 9.83
C ALA A 140 11.19 -9.30 9.13
N ARG A 141 12.40 -9.57 8.63
CA ARG A 141 12.75 -10.80 7.90
C ARG A 141 12.39 -12.11 8.64
N PRO A 142 12.54 -12.23 9.98
CA PRO A 142 12.13 -13.44 10.69
C PRO A 142 10.62 -13.73 10.63
N ALA A 143 9.79 -12.72 10.34
CA ALA A 143 8.35 -12.88 10.19
C ALA A 143 7.94 -13.27 8.76
N CYS A 144 8.85 -13.28 7.79
CA CYS A 144 8.54 -13.70 6.43
C CYS A 144 8.29 -15.21 6.37
N ASP A 145 7.21 -15.59 5.70
CA ASP A 145 6.97 -16.99 5.35
C ASP A 145 8.06 -17.48 4.38
N PRO A 146 8.88 -18.48 4.76
CA PRO A 146 9.96 -18.98 3.92
C PRO A 146 9.45 -19.68 2.66
N ALA A 147 8.19 -20.16 2.66
CA ALA A 147 7.59 -20.77 1.47
C ALA A 147 7.29 -19.73 0.38
N GLY A 148 7.06 -18.46 0.77
CA GLY A 148 6.67 -17.39 -0.14
C GLY A 148 5.38 -17.70 -0.91
N GLY A 149 5.19 -17.02 -2.05
CA GLY A 149 4.06 -17.22 -2.94
C GLY A 149 3.07 -16.05 -2.97
N ALA A 150 2.14 -16.11 -3.92
CA ALA A 150 1.13 -15.06 -4.12
C ALA A 150 0.24 -14.88 -2.89
N GLY A 151 0.01 -13.63 -2.49
CA GLY A 151 -0.79 -13.28 -1.31
C GLY A 151 -0.12 -13.56 0.04
N ARG A 152 1.07 -14.18 0.08
CA ARG A 152 1.88 -14.27 1.31
C ARG A 152 2.60 -12.96 1.55
N ALA A 153 2.37 -12.37 2.70
CA ALA A 153 2.88 -11.06 3.06
C ALA A 153 3.47 -11.04 4.48
N VAL A 154 4.24 -10.00 4.75
CA VAL A 154 4.51 -9.51 6.09
C VAL A 154 3.94 -8.11 6.19
N VAL A 155 3.15 -7.86 7.23
CA VAL A 155 2.78 -6.51 7.62
C VAL A 155 3.78 -6.01 8.66
N VAL A 156 4.30 -4.81 8.45
CA VAL A 156 5.21 -4.11 9.35
C VAL A 156 4.53 -2.82 9.81
N ILE A 157 4.46 -2.60 11.12
CA ILE A 157 3.91 -1.38 11.74
C ILE A 157 4.92 -0.85 12.75
N GLY A 158 5.67 0.18 12.36
CA GLY A 158 6.82 0.64 13.13
C GLY A 158 7.89 -0.46 13.21
N THR A 159 8.09 -1.05 14.38
CA THR A 159 9.04 -2.14 14.62
C THR A 159 8.37 -3.51 14.75
N ALA A 160 7.04 -3.57 14.80
CA ALA A 160 6.30 -4.82 14.88
C ALA A 160 6.13 -5.41 13.48
N ALA A 161 6.29 -6.72 13.35
CA ALA A 161 6.12 -7.45 12.11
C ALA A 161 5.27 -8.70 12.33
N SER A 162 4.37 -9.01 11.40
CA SER A 162 3.51 -10.19 11.46
C SER A 162 3.32 -10.80 10.07
N ALA A 163 3.42 -12.12 9.99
CA ALA A 163 3.10 -12.88 8.77
C ALA A 163 1.60 -12.81 8.48
N LEU A 164 1.23 -12.73 7.21
CA LEU A 164 -0.14 -12.56 6.74
C LEU A 164 -0.35 -13.34 5.44
N GLN A 165 -1.47 -14.03 5.33
CA GLN A 165 -2.08 -14.43 4.06
C GLN A 165 -3.16 -13.43 3.70
N VAL A 166 -2.96 -12.68 2.62
CA VAL A 166 -3.89 -11.68 2.11
C VAL A 166 -5.19 -12.35 1.67
N ALA A 167 -6.32 -11.75 2.04
CA ALA A 167 -7.64 -12.19 1.61
C ALA A 167 -7.81 -11.98 0.09
N HIS A 168 -8.39 -12.97 -0.58
CA HIS A 168 -8.86 -12.79 -1.94
C HIS A 168 -10.27 -12.18 -1.89
N PRO A 169 -10.47 -10.96 -2.43
CA PRO A 169 -11.79 -10.33 -2.49
C PRO A 169 -12.74 -11.05 -3.46
#